data_AF-A0A7C5AJA5-F1
#
_entry.id   AF-A0A7C5AJA5-F1
#
_cell.length_a   1.000
_cell.length_b   1.000
_cell.length_c   1.000
_cell.angle_alpha   90.00
_cell.angle_beta   90.00
_cell.angle_gamma   90.00
#
_symmetry.space_group_name_H-M   'P 1'
#
loop_
_entity.id
_entity.type
_entity.pdbx_description
1 polymer ?
#
loop_
_entity_poly.entity_id
_entity_poly.type
_entity_poly.pdbx_seq_one_letter_code
_entity_poly.pdbx_strand_id
1 'polypeptide(L)'
;IIVAATFVTIVDLFMNAFAHELHRALGIFIPLIVVNCIILGRAEAFAGKNSVALSLADGIGMGLGFTIALSVVSVIREALGNGSVTVWHGIGWRIPGAPQTLLMILAPGGFIVLGCLLAAMNHIQARIALRAGRGYPPPAELDCRHCCLCRPSPQNPAA
;
A
#
# COMPACT_ATOMS: atom_id res chain seq x y z
N ILE A 1 18.54 3.68 5.17
CA ILE A 1 18.74 2.63 4.12
C ILE A 1 19.73 1.53 4.52
N ILE A 2 20.95 1.84 5.00
CA ILE A 2 22.01 0.82 5.24
C ILE A 2 21.56 -0.25 6.25
N VAL A 3 20.93 0.18 7.36
CA VAL A 3 20.41 -0.75 8.39
C VAL A 3 19.37 -1.71 7.84
N ALA A 4 18.46 -1.24 6.98
CA ALA A 4 17.46 -2.08 6.34
C ALA A 4 18.11 -3.02 5.30
N ALA A 5 19.08 -2.52 4.53
CA ALA A 5 19.79 -3.30 3.52
C ALA A 5 20.58 -4.47 4.15
N THR A 6 21.31 -4.23 5.23
CA THR A 6 22.07 -5.28 5.92
C THR A 6 21.15 -6.33 6.55
N PHE A 7 20.05 -5.90 7.19
CA PHE A 7 19.08 -6.81 7.76
C PHE A 7 18.41 -7.68 6.69
N VAL A 8 17.92 -7.09 5.60
CA VAL A 8 17.29 -7.84 4.50
C VAL A 8 18.30 -8.78 3.83
N THR A 9 19.57 -8.40 3.72
CA THR A 9 20.62 -9.28 3.21
C THR A 9 20.80 -10.52 4.09
N ILE A 10 20.83 -10.36 5.43
CA ILE A 10 20.91 -11.50 6.36
C ILE A 10 19.70 -12.44 6.16
N VAL A 11 18.50 -11.87 5.99
CA VAL A 11 17.29 -12.66 5.72
C VAL A 11 17.37 -13.38 4.37
N ASP A 12 17.90 -12.74 3.33
CA ASP A 12 18.10 -13.33 2.01
C ASP A 12 19.01 -14.56 2.05
N LEU A 13 20.16 -14.43 2.73
CA LEU A 13 21.09 -15.54 2.97
C LEU A 13 20.45 -16.67 3.79
N PHE A 14 19.66 -16.33 4.80
CA PHE A 14 18.93 -17.31 5.61
C PHE A 14 17.87 -18.06 4.79
N MET A 15 17.13 -17.36 3.93
CA MET A 15 16.16 -17.98 3.02
C MET A 15 16.82 -18.87 1.98
N ASN A 16 17.98 -18.47 1.44
CA ASN A 16 18.73 -19.32 0.50
C ASN A 16 19.19 -20.64 1.17
N ALA A 17 19.48 -20.62 2.47
CA ALA A 17 19.92 -21.80 3.22
C ALA A 17 18.77 -22.75 3.61
N PHE A 18 17.62 -22.22 4.08
CA PHE A 18 16.54 -23.04 4.64
C PHE A 18 15.31 -23.18 3.72
N ALA A 19 15.09 -22.24 2.78
CA ALA A 19 13.88 -22.14 1.97
C ALA A 19 14.19 -21.75 0.51
N HIS A 20 14.98 -22.59 -0.17
CA HIS A 20 15.50 -22.30 -1.52
C HIS A 20 14.39 -22.08 -2.57
N GLU A 21 13.31 -22.85 -2.51
CA GLU A 21 12.15 -22.68 -3.41
C GLU A 21 11.51 -21.28 -3.27
N LEU A 22 11.41 -20.78 -2.04
CA LEU A 22 10.84 -19.47 -1.76
C LEU A 22 11.80 -18.34 -2.18
N HIS A 23 13.11 -18.53 -1.99
CA HIS A 23 14.13 -17.59 -2.44
C HIS A 23 14.12 -17.42 -3.97
N ARG A 24 13.90 -18.48 -4.75
CA ARG A 24 13.77 -18.38 -6.22
C ARG A 24 12.56 -17.54 -6.66
N ALA A 25 11.43 -17.65 -5.95
CA ALA A 25 10.23 -16.89 -6.27
C ALA A 25 10.30 -15.42 -5.79
N LEU A 26 10.90 -15.16 -4.63
CA LEU A 26 10.95 -13.82 -4.03
C LEU A 26 12.24 -13.04 -4.34
N GLY A 27 13.25 -13.66 -4.96
CA GLY A 27 14.59 -13.08 -5.10
C GLY A 27 14.62 -11.65 -5.65
N ILE A 28 13.80 -11.34 -6.66
CA ILE A 28 13.72 -9.99 -7.22
C ILE A 28 12.99 -9.00 -6.31
N PHE A 29 12.07 -9.48 -5.45
CA PHE A 29 11.30 -8.64 -4.53
C PHE A 29 12.11 -8.24 -3.30
N ILE A 30 13.14 -9.01 -2.92
CA ILE A 30 13.96 -8.77 -1.72
C ILE A 30 14.69 -7.41 -1.78
N PRO A 31 15.40 -7.04 -2.86
CA PRO A 31 15.95 -5.69 -3.02
C PRO A 31 14.87 -4.59 -3.07
N LEU A 32 13.71 -4.88 -3.68
CA LEU A 32 12.59 -3.94 -3.78
C LEU A 32 11.97 -3.60 -2.41
N ILE A 33 12.08 -4.49 -1.43
CA ILE A 33 11.65 -4.22 -0.05
C ILE A 33 12.56 -3.17 0.61
N VAL A 34 13.88 -3.24 0.40
CA VAL A 34 14.86 -2.32 0.99
C VAL A 34 14.66 -0.88 0.50
N VAL A 35 14.35 -0.73 -0.78
CA VAL A 35 14.15 0.58 -1.42
C VAL A 35 12.69 1.05 -1.38
N ASN A 36 11.82 0.36 -0.65
CA ASN A 36 10.43 0.75 -0.56
C ASN A 36 10.29 2.11 0.16
N CYS A 37 9.77 3.10 -0.55
CA CYS A 37 9.62 4.46 -0.06
C CYS A 37 8.70 4.57 1.17
N ILE A 38 7.73 3.66 1.34
CA ILE A 38 6.82 3.69 2.50
C ILE A 38 7.57 3.33 3.80
N ILE A 39 8.50 2.38 3.72
CA ILE A 39 9.28 1.92 4.87
C ILE A 39 10.27 3.02 5.27
N LEU A 40 10.98 3.58 4.28
CA LEU A 40 11.94 4.64 4.53
C LEU A 40 11.27 5.92 5.05
N GLY A 41 10.21 6.38 4.41
CA GLY A 41 9.52 7.62 4.80
C GLY A 41 8.94 7.55 6.21
N ARG A 42 8.46 6.39 6.64
CA ARG A 42 7.91 6.21 7.98
C ARG A 42 8.98 6.01 9.04
N ALA A 43 10.08 5.34 8.70
CA ALA A 43 11.25 5.28 9.57
C ALA A 43 11.80 6.69 9.87
N GLU A 44 11.91 7.56 8.86
CA GLU A 44 12.40 8.94 9.04
C GLU A 44 11.41 9.83 9.78
N ALA A 45 10.11 9.74 9.46
CA ALA A 45 9.09 10.59 10.06
C ALA A 45 8.75 10.23 11.52
N PHE A 46 8.74 8.93 11.87
CA PHE A 46 8.23 8.45 13.15
C PHE A 46 9.34 7.94 14.09
N ALA A 47 10.31 7.17 13.60
CA ALA A 47 11.35 6.58 14.47
C ALA A 47 12.37 7.62 14.96
N GLY A 48 12.57 8.72 14.23
CA GLY A 48 13.46 9.82 14.64
C GLY A 48 12.94 10.68 15.80
N LYS A 49 11.65 10.58 16.16
CA LYS A 49 10.98 11.49 17.11
C LYS A 49 10.28 10.79 18.29
N ASN A 50 10.23 9.45 18.31
CA ASN A 50 9.49 8.66 19.29
C ASN A 50 10.37 7.64 20.00
N SER A 51 9.87 7.06 21.10
CA SER A 51 10.56 5.98 21.81
C SER A 51 10.52 4.66 21.03
N VAL A 52 11.50 3.80 21.26
CA VAL A 52 11.67 2.51 20.56
C VAL A 52 10.41 1.64 20.62
N ALA A 53 9.71 1.62 21.76
CA ALA A 53 8.48 0.84 21.93
C ALA A 53 7.33 1.34 21.05
N LEU A 54 7.17 2.67 20.94
CA LEU A 54 6.18 3.29 20.05
C LEU A 54 6.54 3.04 18.58
N SER A 55 7.82 3.14 18.22
CA SER A 55 8.28 2.88 16.85
C SER A 55 8.11 1.42 16.43
N LEU A 56 8.25 0.47 17.36
CA LEU A 56 7.99 -0.94 17.09
C LEU A 56 6.51 -1.19 16.81
N ALA A 57 5.61 -0.59 17.60
CA ALA A 57 4.18 -0.67 17.37
C ALA A 57 3.78 -0.06 16.01
N ASP A 58 4.40 1.07 15.62
CA ASP A 58 4.22 1.69 14.30
C ASP A 58 4.63 0.76 13.15
N GLY A 59 5.80 0.13 13.28
CA GLY A 59 6.31 -0.83 12.28
C GLY A 59 5.39 -2.04 12.10
N ILE A 60 4.90 -2.63 13.20
CA ILE A 60 3.95 -3.76 13.15
C ILE A 60 2.62 -3.31 12.54
N GLY A 61 2.10 -2.15 12.95
CA GLY A 61 0.84 -1.60 12.43
C GLY A 61 0.91 -1.33 10.93
N MET A 62 2.01 -0.76 10.44
CA MET A 62 2.22 -0.54 9.01
C MET A 62 2.38 -1.83 8.23
N GLY A 63 3.14 -2.80 8.74
CA GLY A 63 3.31 -4.10 8.10
C GLY A 63 1.98 -4.82 7.95
N LEU A 64 1.20 -4.91 9.03
CA LEU A 64 -0.14 -5.51 9.00
C LEU A 64 -1.08 -4.75 8.06
N GLY A 65 -1.12 -3.42 8.13
CA GLY A 65 -1.94 -2.60 7.23
C GLY A 65 -1.61 -2.82 5.76
N PHE A 66 -0.31 -2.89 5.42
CA PHE A 66 0.15 -3.15 4.05
C PHE A 66 -0.25 -4.56 3.58
N THR A 67 -0.08 -5.59 4.42
CA THR A 67 -0.51 -6.95 4.06
C THR A 67 -2.02 -7.05 3.85
N ILE A 68 -2.84 -6.40 4.69
CA ILE A 68 -4.30 -6.37 4.53
C ILE A 68 -4.68 -5.64 3.24
N ALA A 69 -4.08 -4.47 2.98
CA ALA A 69 -4.36 -3.70 1.77
C ALA A 69 -4.03 -4.50 0.50
N LEU A 70 -2.85 -5.13 0.44
CA LEU A 70 -2.49 -5.99 -0.69
C LEU A 70 -3.38 -7.22 -0.81
N SER A 71 -3.80 -7.82 0.30
CA SER A 71 -4.70 -8.97 0.29
C SER A 71 -6.05 -8.61 -0.33
N VAL A 72 -6.63 -7.47 0.07
CA VAL A 72 -7.90 -6.98 -0.51
C VAL A 72 -7.77 -6.71 -2.00
N VAL A 73 -6.69 -6.02 -2.42
CA VAL A 73 -6.44 -5.75 -3.84
C VAL A 73 -6.26 -7.06 -4.62
N SER A 74 -5.51 -8.02 -4.10
CA SER A 74 -5.31 -9.32 -4.73
C SER A 74 -6.62 -10.09 -4.92
N VAL A 75 -7.48 -10.13 -3.90
CA VAL A 75 -8.80 -10.79 -3.99
C VAL A 75 -9.67 -10.16 -5.06
N ILE A 76 -9.73 -8.83 -5.13
CA ILE A 76 -10.50 -8.12 -6.17
C ILE A 76 -9.92 -8.43 -7.56
N ARG A 77 -8.60 -8.44 -7.70
CA ARG A 77 -7.93 -8.74 -8.98
C ARG A 77 -8.13 -10.18 -9.42
N GLU A 78 -8.16 -11.13 -8.49
CA GLU A 78 -8.44 -12.53 -8.80
C GLU A 78 -9.89 -12.73 -9.24
N ALA A 79 -10.84 -12.13 -8.49
CA ALA A 79 -12.27 -12.19 -8.79
C ALA A 79 -12.59 -11.63 -10.18
N LEU A 80 -12.00 -10.47 -10.54
CA LEU A 80 -12.25 -9.79 -11.80
C LEU A 80 -11.38 -10.29 -12.96
N GLY A 81 -10.20 -10.85 -12.67
CA GLY A 81 -9.25 -11.34 -13.67
C GLY A 81 -9.53 -12.78 -14.12
N ASN A 82 -9.70 -13.70 -13.17
CA ASN A 82 -9.84 -15.14 -13.45
C ASN A 82 -11.28 -15.66 -13.22
N GLY A 83 -12.17 -14.82 -12.70
CA GLY A 83 -13.54 -15.23 -12.37
C GLY A 83 -13.61 -16.23 -11.22
N SER A 84 -12.56 -16.33 -10.41
CA SER A 84 -12.48 -17.22 -9.26
C SER A 84 -11.99 -16.45 -8.05
N VAL A 85 -12.48 -16.81 -6.87
CA VAL A 85 -11.87 -16.40 -5.61
C VAL A 85 -11.35 -17.65 -4.94
N THR A 86 -10.03 -17.88 -4.99
CA THR A 86 -9.37 -18.96 -4.26
C THR A 86 -8.99 -18.48 -2.88
N VAL A 87 -9.67 -18.99 -1.86
CA VAL A 87 -9.30 -18.75 -0.47
C VAL A 87 -8.48 -19.95 -0.02
N TRP A 88 -7.16 -19.79 -0.01
CA TRP A 88 -6.17 -20.78 0.46
C TRP A 88 -6.20 -22.13 -0.30
N HIS A 89 -5.13 -22.40 -1.08
CA HIS A 89 -4.76 -23.74 -1.59
C HIS A 89 -5.91 -24.71 -1.97
N GLY A 90 -6.97 -24.23 -2.63
CA GLY A 90 -7.97 -25.10 -3.27
C GLY A 90 -9.44 -24.86 -2.94
N ILE A 91 -9.79 -24.06 -1.92
CA ILE A 91 -11.20 -23.68 -1.67
C ILE A 91 -11.54 -22.46 -2.51
N GLY A 92 -11.90 -22.71 -3.77
CA GLY A 92 -12.17 -21.66 -4.75
C GLY A 92 -13.60 -21.68 -5.25
N TRP A 93 -14.35 -20.59 -5.08
CA TRP A 93 -15.61 -20.41 -5.80
C TRP A 93 -15.30 -19.87 -7.20
N ARG A 94 -15.49 -20.71 -8.22
CA ARG A 94 -15.39 -20.29 -9.61
C ARG A 94 -16.76 -19.81 -10.07
N ILE A 95 -16.84 -18.59 -10.57
CA ILE A 95 -18.06 -18.02 -11.15
C ILE A 95 -18.10 -18.47 -12.62
N PRO A 96 -18.97 -19.41 -13.01
CA PRO A 96 -19.08 -19.82 -14.40
C PRO A 96 -19.55 -18.64 -15.27
N GLY A 97 -18.80 -18.33 -16.33
CA GLY A 97 -19.16 -17.27 -17.30
C GLY A 97 -18.55 -15.89 -17.04
N ALA A 98 -17.70 -15.73 -16.02
CA ALA A 98 -16.99 -14.48 -15.82
C ALA A 98 -15.95 -14.25 -16.95
N PRO A 99 -15.94 -13.07 -17.61
CA PRO A 99 -14.97 -12.77 -18.66
C PRO A 99 -13.58 -12.65 -18.04
N GLN A 100 -12.66 -13.50 -18.49
CA GLN A 100 -11.25 -13.42 -18.12
C GLN A 100 -10.65 -12.11 -18.63
N THR A 101 -10.56 -11.13 -17.74
CA THR A 101 -10.14 -9.78 -18.13
C THR A 101 -8.63 -9.69 -17.96
N LEU A 102 -7.91 -9.98 -19.04
CA LEU A 102 -6.44 -9.98 -19.09
C LEU A 102 -5.84 -8.63 -18.65
N LEU A 103 -6.58 -7.54 -18.87
CA LEU A 103 -6.25 -6.18 -18.40
C LEU A 103 -6.11 -6.09 -16.87
N MET A 104 -6.89 -6.86 -16.11
CA MET A 104 -6.91 -6.82 -14.64
C MET A 104 -5.69 -7.52 -14.01
N ILE A 105 -5.10 -8.47 -14.73
CA ILE A 105 -3.93 -9.26 -14.30
C ILE A 105 -2.62 -8.48 -14.52
N LEU A 106 -2.61 -7.54 -15.46
CA LEU A 106 -1.45 -6.70 -15.73
C LEU A 106 -1.35 -5.52 -14.73
N ALA A 107 -0.19 -4.86 -14.70
CA ALA A 107 0.07 -3.64 -13.92
C ALA A 107 -1.04 -2.56 -14.00
N PRO A 108 -1.62 -2.18 -15.16
CA PRO A 108 -2.70 -1.19 -15.22
C PRO A 108 -3.95 -1.57 -14.41
N GLY A 109 -4.28 -2.87 -14.34
CA GLY A 109 -5.42 -3.34 -13.54
C GLY A 109 -5.25 -3.07 -12.04
N GLY A 110 -4.03 -3.17 -11.53
CA GLY A 110 -3.73 -2.85 -10.12
C GLY A 110 -4.00 -1.38 -9.78
N PHE A 111 -3.61 -0.45 -10.65
CA PHE A 111 -3.87 0.98 -10.44
C PHE A 111 -5.35 1.32 -10.51
N ILE A 112 -6.11 0.67 -11.40
CA ILE A 112 -7.56 0.87 -11.49
C ILE A 112 -8.25 0.39 -10.21
N VAL A 113 -7.93 -0.82 -9.73
CA VAL A 113 -8.51 -1.35 -8.49
C VAL A 113 -8.17 -0.47 -7.30
N LEU A 114 -6.90 -0.05 -7.18
CA LEU A 114 -6.47 0.85 -6.11
C LEU A 114 -7.23 2.18 -6.16
N GLY A 115 -7.36 2.79 -7.34
CA GLY A 115 -8.11 4.03 -7.56
C GLY A 115 -9.60 3.90 -7.20
N CYS A 116 -10.25 2.82 -7.64
CA CYS A 116 -11.64 2.54 -7.28
C CYS A 116 -11.82 2.32 -5.77
N LEU A 117 -10.88 1.63 -5.12
CA LEU A 117 -10.91 1.39 -3.68
C LEU A 117 -10.77 2.71 -2.89
N LEU A 118 -9.81 3.56 -3.29
CA LEU A 118 -9.64 4.90 -2.73
C LEU A 118 -10.90 5.76 -2.92
N ALA A 119 -11.49 5.75 -4.12
CA ALA A 119 -12.72 6.48 -4.41
C ALA A 119 -13.91 5.98 -3.56
N ALA A 120 -14.03 4.66 -3.38
CA ALA A 120 -15.06 4.07 -2.54
C ALA A 120 -14.87 4.46 -1.07
N MET A 121 -13.64 4.36 -0.54
CA MET A 121 -13.32 4.80 0.82
C MET A 121 -13.65 6.29 1.03
N ASN A 122 -13.28 7.14 0.07
CA ASN A 122 -13.58 8.57 0.10
C ASN A 122 -15.10 8.84 0.15
N HIS A 123 -15.86 8.15 -0.70
CA HIS A 123 -17.31 8.28 -0.78
C HIS A 123 -18.02 7.72 0.47
N ILE A 124 -17.53 6.62 1.05
CA ILE A 124 -18.05 6.08 2.31
C ILE A 124 -17.80 7.07 3.45
N GLN A 125 -16.59 7.63 3.55
CA GLN A 125 -16.28 8.63 4.59
C GLN A 125 -17.12 9.90 4.44
N ALA A 126 -17.35 10.37 3.21
CA ALA A 126 -18.27 11.48 2.94
C ALA A 126 -19.70 11.18 3.43
N ARG A 127 -20.22 9.98 3.15
CA ARG A 127 -21.55 9.57 3.64
C ARG A 127 -21.60 9.42 5.17
N ILE A 128 -20.55 8.89 5.80
CA ILE A 128 -20.47 8.76 7.26
C ILE A 128 -20.44 10.14 7.92
N ALA A 129 -19.65 11.09 7.38
CA ALA A 129 -19.59 12.45 7.90
C ALA A 129 -20.94 13.17 7.80
N LEU A 130 -21.63 13.05 6.66
CA LEU A 130 -22.98 13.59 6.46
C LEU A 130 -23.99 13.01 7.46
N ARG A 131 -23.95 11.69 7.70
CA ARG A 131 -24.81 11.02 8.70
C ARG A 131 -24.50 11.46 10.13
N ALA A 132 -23.24 11.77 10.43
CA ALA A 132 -22.81 12.28 11.73
C ALA A 132 -23.07 13.80 11.91
N GLY A 133 -23.71 14.46 10.94
CA GLY A 133 -23.98 15.90 10.99
C GLY A 133 -22.73 16.78 10.92
N ARG A 134 -21.57 16.21 10.55
CA ARG A 134 -20.30 16.93 10.41
C ARG A 134 -20.06 17.20 8.92
N GLY A 135 -19.63 18.42 8.59
CA GLY A 135 -19.14 18.71 7.23
C GLY A 135 -17.97 17.77 6.93
N TYR A 136 -18.00 17.09 5.78
CA TYR A 136 -16.89 16.25 5.35
C TYR A 136 -15.69 17.14 5.00
N PRO A 137 -14.58 17.15 5.79
CA PRO A 137 -13.38 17.83 5.34
C PRO A 137 -12.79 17.00 4.18
N PRO A 138 -12.58 17.58 2.99
CA PRO A 138 -11.86 16.88 1.94
C PRO A 138 -10.46 16.50 2.45
N PRO A 139 -9.83 15.44 1.91
CA PRO A 139 -8.46 15.08 2.27
C PRO A 139 -7.55 16.30 2.08
N ALA A 140 -6.69 16.57 3.08
CA ALA A 140 -5.94 17.82 3.21
C ALA A 140 -5.05 18.17 2.00
N GLU A 141 -4.68 17.17 1.19
CA GLU A 141 -3.92 17.36 -0.05
C GLU A 141 -4.73 17.93 -1.23
N LEU A 142 -6.07 17.92 -1.16
CA LEU A 142 -6.96 18.57 -2.14
C LEU A 142 -7.40 19.97 -1.70
N ASP A 143 -6.92 20.48 -0.56
CA ASP A 143 -7.22 21.84 -0.12
C ASP A 143 -6.24 22.83 -0.76
N CYS A 144 -6.74 23.63 -1.72
CA CYS A 144 -5.97 24.71 -2.37
C CYS A 144 -5.37 25.71 -1.36
N ARG A 145 -5.83 25.72 -0.10
CA ARG A 145 -5.26 26.54 0.99
C ARG A 145 -3.86 26.12 1.42
N HIS A 146 -3.46 24.88 1.15
CA HIS A 146 -2.10 24.37 1.35
C HIS A 146 -1.25 24.41 0.07
N CYS A 147 -1.81 24.86 -1.06
CA CYS A 147 -1.08 24.96 -2.32
C CYS A 147 -0.27 26.26 -2.39
N CYS A 148 1.06 26.16 -2.34
CA CYS A 148 1.99 27.29 -2.49
C CYS A 148 1.93 27.96 -3.88
N LEU A 149 1.23 27.40 -4.88
CA LEU A 149 1.01 28.04 -6.17
C LEU A 149 -0.03 29.16 -6.12
N CYS A 150 -1.07 29.05 -5.29
CA CYS A 150 -2.13 30.07 -5.18
C CYS A 150 -1.87 31.09 -4.07
N ARG A 151 -0.96 30.82 -3.13
CA ARG A 151 -0.53 31.78 -2.12
C ARG A 151 0.88 32.25 -2.46
N PRO A 152 1.09 33.44 -3.04
CA PRO A 152 2.43 34.00 -3.15
C PRO A 152 3.01 34.09 -1.74
N SER A 153 4.08 33.34 -1.50
CA SER A 153 4.81 33.42 -0.23
C SER A 153 5.44 34.82 -0.13
N PRO A 154 5.36 35.52 1.00
CA PRO A 154 6.02 36.82 1.20
C PRO A 154 7.55 36.73 1.30
N GLN A 155 8.18 35.62 0.86
CA GLN A 155 9.62 35.36 0.97
C GLN A 155 10.35 35.21 -0.38
N ASN A 156 9.75 35.61 -1.51
CA ASN A 156 10.49 35.72 -2.76
C ASN A 156 10.05 36.96 -3.56
N PRO A 157 10.65 38.14 -3.34
CA PRO A 157 10.55 39.22 -4.29
C PRO A 157 11.44 38.88 -5.49
N ALA A 158 10.81 38.61 -6.63
CA ALA A 158 11.36 38.68 -7.99
C ALA A 158 12.89 38.49 -8.15
N ALA A 159 13.28 37.32 -8.65
CA ALA A 159 14.50 37.14 -9.45
C ALA A 159 14.21 36.12 -10.56
#